data_AF-G7Y605-F1
#
_entry.id   AF-G7Y605-F1
#
_cell.length_a   1.000
_cell.length_b   1.000
_cell.length_c   1.000
_cell.angle_alpha   90.00
_cell.angle_beta   90.00
_cell.angle_gamma   90.00
#
_symmetry.space_group_name_H-M   'P 1'
#
loop_
_entity.id
_entity.type
_entity.pdbx_description
1 polymer ?
#
loop_
_entity_poly.entity_id
_entity_poly.type
_entity_poly.pdbx_seq_one_letter_code
_entity_poly.pdbx_strand_id
1 'polypeptide(L)'
;MVPEIRYFTVRMSSCLPLSLKNSLFECEVNQMEVMLDSDTISVNNKFVRVTEDTAPSKNGGFFQASGDSRKGYFKVVPVYIGTLAHDQLTVVARRFRDYLEEPENAFIFSASLCHWGDIYGFSAQIPDAPTILDSIKAFDKRAIAAMRELRFRPFDEFLLDTKAKVLDNQIIALLLFMVRQLLNVNLHALISMDEEKVVNQMRKLARFKLMGQAWSYPDVTSADSCISYVSAVVELDEERYIPEEPSEPNPLNKLC
;
A
#
# COMPACT_ATOMS: atom_id res chain seq x y z
N MET A 1 -30.10 -9.06 1.48
CA MET A 1 -29.14 -8.15 2.12
C MET A 1 -28.16 -7.76 1.01
N VAL A 2 -28.02 -6.48 0.69
CA VAL A 2 -27.03 -6.05 -0.32
C VAL A 2 -25.68 -6.03 0.37
N PRO A 3 -24.62 -6.66 -0.18
CA PRO A 3 -23.29 -6.61 0.39
C PRO A 3 -22.83 -5.15 0.51
N GLU A 4 -22.37 -4.77 1.70
CA GLU A 4 -22.00 -3.39 2.01
C GLU A 4 -20.50 -3.21 1.72
N ILE A 5 -20.17 -2.82 0.49
CA ILE A 5 -18.77 -2.62 0.07
C ILE A 5 -18.13 -1.50 0.90
N ARG A 6 -16.97 -1.76 1.52
CA ARG A 6 -16.22 -0.76 2.30
C ARG A 6 -14.86 -0.46 1.68
N TYR A 7 -14.54 0.82 1.57
CA TYR A 7 -13.27 1.32 1.07
C TYR A 7 -12.50 1.98 2.19
N PHE A 8 -11.32 1.47 2.53
CA PHE A 8 -10.42 2.05 3.51
C PHE A 8 -9.42 2.96 2.81
N THR A 9 -9.43 4.26 3.08
CA THR A 9 -8.48 5.22 2.48
C THR A 9 -7.37 5.53 3.48
N VAL A 10 -6.17 4.99 3.24
CA VAL A 10 -5.04 5.08 4.15
C VAL A 10 -4.08 6.18 3.71
N ARG A 11 -3.79 7.13 4.61
CA ARG A 11 -2.88 8.27 4.37
C ARG A 11 -2.00 8.57 5.59
N MET A 12 -0.81 9.12 5.35
CA MET A 12 0.00 9.71 6.42
C MET A 12 -0.67 10.98 6.94
N SER A 13 -0.69 11.19 8.26
CA SER A 13 -0.94 12.51 8.85
C SER A 13 0.36 13.31 8.83
N SER A 14 0.61 14.09 7.77
CA SER A 14 1.78 14.97 7.77
C SER A 14 1.55 16.16 8.71
N CYS A 15 2.51 16.41 9.61
CA CYS A 15 2.68 17.72 10.23
C CYS A 15 3.27 18.68 9.20
N LEU A 16 2.42 19.29 8.37
CA LEU A 16 2.71 20.52 7.63
C LEU A 16 1.60 21.53 7.96
N PRO A 17 1.91 22.81 8.19
CA PRO A 17 0.91 23.81 8.51
C PRO A 17 0.05 24.07 7.27
N LEU A 18 -1.10 23.41 7.20
CA LEU A 18 -2.09 23.60 6.15
C LEU A 18 -2.84 24.91 6.38
N SER A 19 -2.26 26.01 5.91
CA SER A 19 -3.05 27.10 5.34
C SER A 19 -3.37 26.78 3.87
N LEU A 20 -4.22 25.78 3.65
CA LEU A 20 -4.94 25.61 2.39
C LEU A 20 -6.36 26.11 2.61
N LYS A 21 -6.52 27.43 2.52
CA LYS A 21 -7.83 28.04 2.32
C LYS A 21 -8.20 27.88 0.85
N ASN A 22 -9.37 27.29 0.63
CA ASN A 22 -10.21 27.37 -0.56
C ASN A 22 -9.70 26.68 -1.84
N SER A 23 -10.06 25.40 -1.97
CA SER A 23 -10.54 24.84 -3.24
C SER A 23 -11.59 23.78 -2.93
N LEU A 24 -12.81 24.02 -3.40
CA LEU A 24 -14.06 23.32 -3.09
C LEU A 24 -14.00 21.81 -3.38
N PHE A 25 -13.88 21.03 -2.30
CA PHE A 25 -14.61 19.78 -2.11
C PHE A 25 -15.18 19.85 -0.69
N GLU A 26 -16.40 20.35 -0.53
CA GLU A 26 -17.18 20.08 0.67
C GLU A 26 -17.69 18.64 0.57
N CYS A 27 -16.81 17.70 0.88
CA CYS A 27 -17.23 16.43 1.42
C CYS A 27 -17.00 16.57 2.93
N GLU A 28 -18.07 16.71 3.72
CA GLU A 28 -18.00 16.58 5.17
C GLU A 28 -17.61 15.13 5.52
N VAL A 29 -16.35 14.79 5.27
CA VAL A 29 -15.75 13.55 5.75
C VAL A 29 -15.43 13.80 7.21
N ASN A 30 -16.31 13.33 8.09
CA ASN A 30 -15.97 13.18 9.49
C ASN A 30 -14.64 12.39 9.56
N GLN A 31 -13.61 13.05 10.08
CA GLN A 31 -12.27 12.51 10.20
C GLN A 31 -12.29 11.29 11.13
N MET A 32 -11.64 10.21 10.73
CA MET A 32 -11.26 9.14 11.65
C MET A 32 -9.80 9.37 12.04
N GLU A 33 -9.57 10.14 13.10
CA GLU A 33 -8.28 10.09 13.76
C GLU A 33 -8.12 8.70 14.37
N VAL A 34 -7.19 7.91 13.85
CA VAL A 34 -6.71 6.73 14.57
C VAL A 34 -5.76 7.26 15.65
N MET A 35 -6.33 7.71 16.77
CA MET A 35 -5.55 7.82 17.99
C MET A 35 -5.20 6.39 18.43
N LEU A 36 -3.95 6.00 18.20
CA LEU A 36 -3.38 4.78 18.75
C LEU A 36 -3.13 4.98 20.24
N ASP A 37 -4.19 5.03 21.04
CA ASP A 37 -4.08 4.70 22.46
C ASP A 37 -4.36 3.20 22.64
N SER A 38 -3.73 2.61 23.64
CA SER A 38 -3.22 1.22 23.64
C SER A 38 -4.15 0.09 23.20
N ASP A 39 -5.48 0.20 23.24
CA ASP A 39 -6.35 -0.98 23.27
C ASP A 39 -7.57 -0.98 22.35
N THR A 40 -7.78 -0.01 21.45
CA THR A 40 -8.97 -0.06 20.55
C THR A 40 -8.83 0.78 19.28
N ILE A 41 -9.23 0.23 18.13
CA ILE A 41 -9.63 1.06 16.98
C ILE A 41 -11.10 1.44 17.22
N SER A 42 -11.37 2.68 17.65
CA SER A 42 -12.76 3.15 17.75
C SER A 42 -13.27 3.54 16.36
N VAL A 43 -14.08 2.68 15.74
CA VAL A 43 -14.79 2.99 14.49
C VAL A 43 -16.04 3.78 14.83
N ASN A 44 -15.98 5.11 14.72
CA ASN A 44 -17.20 5.92 14.77
C ASN A 44 -17.93 5.84 13.43
N ASN A 45 -18.95 4.97 13.37
CA ASN A 45 -19.84 4.82 12.22
C ASN A 45 -20.62 6.11 11.96
N LYS A 46 -20.23 6.86 10.92
CA LYS A 46 -21.11 7.85 10.28
C LYS A 46 -21.09 7.68 8.76
N PHE A 47 -22.29 7.71 8.19
CA PHE A 47 -22.57 7.51 6.77
C PHE A 47 -22.10 8.71 5.95
N VAL A 48 -21.47 8.47 4.79
CA VAL A 48 -21.22 9.51 3.78
C VAL A 48 -22.08 9.19 2.56
N ARG A 49 -22.95 10.13 2.18
CA ARG A 49 -23.77 10.07 0.97
C ARG A 49 -23.02 10.80 -0.15
N VAL A 50 -22.62 10.09 -1.20
CA VAL A 50 -22.12 10.72 -2.42
C VAL A 50 -23.32 10.92 -3.35
N THR A 51 -23.78 12.16 -3.49
CA THR A 51 -24.72 12.54 -4.57
C THR A 51 -23.93 13.19 -5.70
N GLU A 52 -24.07 12.64 -6.89
CA GLU A 52 -23.68 13.28 -8.14
C GLU A 52 -24.58 14.50 -8.33
N ASP A 53 -24.04 15.70 -8.12
CA ASP A 53 -24.58 16.88 -8.78
C ASP A 53 -23.43 17.81 -9.19
N THR A 54 -23.47 18.16 -10.48
CA THR A 54 -22.68 19.13 -11.24
C THR A 54 -21.33 18.68 -11.85
N ALA A 55 -21.32 18.68 -13.18
CA ALA A 55 -20.17 18.53 -14.06
C ALA A 55 -19.32 19.83 -14.14
N PRO A 56 -18.24 19.86 -14.95
CA PRO A 56 -16.86 19.76 -14.52
C PRO A 56 -16.17 21.13 -14.40
N SER A 57 -15.41 21.39 -13.33
CA SER A 57 -14.30 22.34 -13.41
C SER A 57 -13.05 21.59 -13.85
N LYS A 58 -12.55 21.94 -15.04
CA LYS A 58 -11.23 21.54 -15.52
C LYS A 58 -10.18 21.97 -14.48
N ASN A 59 -9.29 21.06 -14.11
CA ASN A 59 -8.18 21.18 -13.14
C ASN A 59 -8.49 20.52 -11.77
N GLY A 60 -8.35 19.20 -11.76
CA GLY A 60 -8.41 18.35 -10.57
C GLY A 60 -8.52 16.91 -11.02
N GLY A 61 -7.55 16.07 -10.66
CA GLY A 61 -7.53 14.66 -11.07
C GLY A 61 -8.79 13.93 -10.61
N PHE A 62 -9.59 13.46 -11.57
CA PHE A 62 -10.77 12.66 -11.28
C PHE A 62 -10.35 11.23 -10.89
N PHE A 63 -10.79 10.79 -9.71
CA PHE A 63 -10.89 9.37 -9.40
C PHE A 63 -12.13 8.82 -10.12
N GLN A 64 -11.91 8.07 -11.18
CA GLN A 64 -12.98 7.28 -11.82
C GLN A 64 -12.85 5.85 -11.31
N ALA A 65 -13.79 5.40 -10.48
CA ALA A 65 -13.90 3.99 -10.12
C ALA A 65 -14.13 3.20 -11.42
N SER A 66 -13.21 2.29 -11.76
CA SER A 66 -13.27 1.56 -13.01
C SER A 66 -14.43 0.57 -13.00
N GLY A 67 -15.39 0.79 -13.90
CA GLY A 67 -15.96 -0.27 -14.75
C GLY A 67 -16.68 -1.41 -14.06
N ASP A 68 -17.77 -1.12 -13.37
CA ASP A 68 -18.98 -1.95 -13.46
C ASP A 68 -20.17 -1.03 -13.18
N SER A 69 -21.20 -1.11 -14.03
CA SER A 69 -22.44 -0.33 -13.92
C SER A 69 -23.31 -0.77 -12.73
N ARG A 70 -22.69 -1.01 -11.57
CA ARG A 70 -23.38 -1.15 -10.30
C ARG A 70 -23.42 0.23 -9.64
N LYS A 71 -24.49 0.96 -9.94
CA LYS A 71 -24.98 2.03 -9.07
C LYS A 71 -25.20 1.42 -7.67
N GLY A 72 -24.25 1.62 -6.77
CA GLY A 72 -24.26 1.03 -5.44
C GLY A 72 -23.78 2.06 -4.42
N TYR A 73 -24.38 2.03 -3.24
CA TYR A 73 -23.87 2.74 -2.08
C TYR A 73 -22.66 1.95 -1.54
N PHE A 74 -21.55 2.64 -1.33
CA PHE A 74 -20.38 2.09 -0.66
C PHE A 74 -19.99 2.99 0.50
N LYS A 75 -19.36 2.40 1.52
CA LYS A 75 -18.89 3.12 2.69
C LYS A 75 -17.41 3.42 2.54
N VAL A 76 -17.01 4.64 2.86
CA VAL A 76 -15.58 5.02 2.93
C VAL A 76 -15.19 5.15 4.39
N VAL A 77 -14.08 4.51 4.78
CA VAL A 77 -13.48 4.59 6.11
C VAL A 77 -12.11 5.27 5.95
N PRO A 78 -11.98 6.57 6.28
CA PRO A 78 -10.68 7.22 6.26
C PRO A 78 -9.79 6.61 7.35
N VAL A 79 -8.49 6.47 7.09
CA VAL A 79 -7.49 5.99 8.04
C VAL A 79 -6.29 6.90 7.98
N TYR A 80 -6.08 7.69 9.04
CA TYR A 80 -4.88 8.50 9.21
C TYR A 80 -3.86 7.75 10.05
N ILE A 81 -2.62 7.72 9.55
CA ILE A 81 -1.52 7.03 10.20
C ILE A 81 -0.43 8.04 10.51
N GLY A 82 -0.11 8.15 11.81
CA GLY A 82 1.03 8.93 12.28
C GLY A 82 2.35 8.23 12.00
N THR A 83 3.43 8.77 12.53
CA THR A 83 4.73 8.09 12.46
C THR A 83 4.70 6.82 13.30
N LEU A 84 4.93 5.67 12.67
CA LEU A 84 4.98 4.37 13.34
C LEU A 84 6.40 3.83 13.44
N ALA A 85 6.74 3.26 14.59
CA ALA A 85 7.91 2.38 14.71
C ALA A 85 7.67 1.04 14.02
N HIS A 86 8.74 0.29 13.77
CA HIS A 86 8.67 -0.97 13.01
C HIS A 86 7.81 -2.05 13.69
N ASP A 87 7.92 -2.16 15.02
CA ASP A 87 7.10 -3.04 15.83
C ASP A 87 5.61 -2.62 15.81
N GLN A 88 5.34 -1.32 15.84
CA GLN A 88 3.99 -0.76 15.74
C GLN A 88 3.34 -1.05 14.38
N LEU A 89 4.09 -0.99 13.27
CA LEU A 89 3.58 -1.36 11.93
C LEU A 89 3.01 -2.79 11.91
N THR A 90 3.70 -3.72 12.54
CA THR A 90 3.25 -5.12 12.64
C THR A 90 1.95 -5.23 13.44
N VAL A 91 1.83 -4.49 14.54
CA VAL A 91 0.62 -4.48 15.37
C VAL A 91 -0.56 -3.85 14.63
N VAL A 92 -0.34 -2.71 13.96
CA VAL A 92 -1.36 -2.01 13.17
C VAL A 92 -1.82 -2.87 11.99
N ALA A 93 -0.89 -3.49 11.26
CA ALA A 93 -1.22 -4.41 10.17
C ALA A 93 -2.15 -5.54 10.62
N ARG A 94 -1.90 -6.11 11.80
CA ARG A 94 -2.71 -7.21 12.35
C ARG A 94 -4.15 -6.77 12.62
N ARG A 95 -4.36 -5.51 13.02
CA ARG A 95 -5.71 -4.98 13.30
C ARG A 95 -6.55 -4.81 12.03
N PHE A 96 -5.93 -4.72 10.85
CA PHE A 96 -6.65 -4.66 9.57
C PHE A 96 -6.89 -6.03 8.93
N ARG A 97 -6.38 -7.12 9.52
CA ARG A 97 -6.44 -8.46 8.91
C ARG A 97 -7.87 -8.87 8.57
N ASP A 98 -8.78 -8.82 9.53
CA ASP A 98 -10.15 -9.34 9.35
C ASP A 98 -10.88 -8.54 8.26
N TYR A 99 -10.62 -7.23 8.15
CA TYR A 99 -11.14 -6.40 7.06
C TYR A 99 -10.49 -6.71 5.71
N LEU A 100 -9.21 -7.09 5.67
CA LEU A 100 -8.51 -7.47 4.44
C LEU A 100 -8.95 -8.85 3.92
N GLU A 101 -9.43 -9.73 4.80
CA GLU A 101 -9.96 -11.04 4.42
C GLU A 101 -11.35 -11.00 3.80
N GLU A 102 -12.12 -9.95 4.09
CA GLU A 102 -13.46 -9.77 3.54
C GLU A 102 -13.40 -9.33 2.07
N PRO A 103 -13.93 -10.13 1.10
CA PRO A 103 -13.87 -9.80 -0.33
C PRO A 103 -14.72 -8.59 -0.72
N GLU A 104 -15.58 -8.12 0.19
CA GLU A 104 -16.39 -6.91 0.02
C GLU A 104 -15.62 -5.62 0.38
N ASN A 105 -14.41 -5.76 0.94
CA ASN A 105 -13.59 -4.62 1.33
C ASN A 105 -12.47 -4.38 0.32
N ALA A 106 -12.11 -3.10 0.17
CA ALA A 106 -10.94 -2.68 -0.60
C ALA A 106 -10.12 -1.66 0.19
N PHE A 107 -8.80 -1.79 0.13
CA PHE A 107 -7.86 -0.85 0.72
C PHE A 107 -7.22 0.02 -0.35
N ILE A 108 -7.26 1.33 -0.14
CA ILE A 108 -6.65 2.34 -1.00
C ILE A 108 -5.54 3.01 -0.19
N PHE A 109 -4.30 2.71 -0.54
CA PHE A 109 -3.12 3.34 0.04
C PHE A 109 -2.72 4.55 -0.81
N SER A 110 -2.79 5.76 -0.26
CA SER A 110 -2.27 6.95 -0.95
C SER A 110 -0.79 7.07 -0.63
N ALA A 111 0.06 6.65 -1.57
CA ALA A 111 1.51 6.73 -1.44
C ALA A 111 2.17 7.16 -2.74
N SER A 112 3.22 7.96 -2.62
CA SER A 112 4.14 8.33 -3.69
C SER A 112 5.49 7.62 -3.51
N LEU A 113 6.31 7.60 -4.56
CA LEU A 113 7.66 6.99 -4.53
C LEU A 113 8.73 8.07 -4.31
N CYS A 114 9.68 8.18 -5.24
CA CYS A 114 10.84 9.04 -5.10
C CYS A 114 10.44 10.53 -5.10
N HIS A 115 10.87 11.24 -4.06
CA HIS A 115 10.91 12.69 -3.98
C HIS A 115 12.35 13.14 -4.22
N TRP A 116 12.61 13.61 -5.43
CA TRP A 116 13.92 14.02 -5.89
C TRP A 116 14.03 15.55 -5.89
N GLY A 117 15.18 16.06 -5.50
CA GLY A 117 15.52 17.48 -5.45
C GLY A 117 16.09 17.89 -4.09
N ASP A 118 16.82 19.00 -4.08
CA ASP A 118 17.51 19.50 -2.89
C ASP A 118 16.54 19.82 -1.74
N ILE A 119 15.31 20.24 -2.05
CA ILE A 119 14.26 20.53 -1.06
C ILE A 119 13.85 19.31 -0.23
N TYR A 120 14.07 18.09 -0.75
CA TYR A 120 13.82 16.83 -0.05
C TYR A 120 15.09 16.24 0.58
N GLY A 121 16.24 16.88 0.35
CA GLY A 121 17.55 16.37 0.75
C GLY A 121 17.94 15.10 0.01
N PHE A 122 17.51 14.95 -1.25
CA PHE A 122 17.88 13.82 -2.12
C PHE A 122 17.91 14.23 -3.59
N SER A 123 19.11 14.46 -4.10
CA SER A 123 19.39 14.83 -5.49
C SER A 123 20.40 13.88 -6.12
N ALA A 124 20.41 12.61 -5.68
CA ALA A 124 21.35 11.61 -6.19
C ALA A 124 21.10 11.33 -7.69
N GLN A 125 22.20 11.26 -8.46
CA GLN A 125 22.20 10.84 -9.86
C GLN A 125 22.88 9.48 -9.97
N ILE A 126 22.30 8.56 -10.73
CA ILE A 126 22.91 7.26 -11.00
C ILE A 126 24.06 7.47 -11.99
N PRO A 127 25.25 6.87 -11.75
CA PRO A 127 26.35 6.90 -12.71
C PRO A 127 25.89 6.47 -14.10
N ASP A 128 26.35 7.19 -15.13
CA ASP A 128 26.06 6.91 -16.54
C ASP A 128 24.58 7.05 -16.97
N ALA A 129 23.69 7.52 -16.10
CA ALA A 129 22.31 7.84 -16.48
C ALA A 129 22.28 9.09 -17.40
N PRO A 130 21.63 9.04 -18.57
CA PRO A 130 21.64 10.16 -19.54
C PRO A 130 21.00 11.44 -19.00
N THR A 131 19.97 11.30 -18.16
CA THR A 131 19.25 12.42 -17.56
C THR A 131 18.97 12.17 -16.07
N ILE A 132 18.59 13.24 -15.37
CA ILE A 132 18.10 13.14 -13.98
C ILE A 132 16.81 12.32 -13.93
N LEU A 133 15.90 12.51 -14.89
CA LEU A 133 14.69 11.71 -14.96
C LEU A 133 15.01 10.21 -15.10
N ASP A 134 16.03 9.83 -15.86
CA ASP A 134 16.45 8.42 -15.98
C ASP A 134 16.99 7.85 -14.66
N SER A 135 17.68 8.67 -13.86
CA SER A 135 18.08 8.28 -12.50
C SER A 135 16.87 8.06 -11.60
N ILE A 136 15.89 8.98 -11.61
CA ILE A 136 14.64 8.87 -10.85
C ILE A 136 13.88 7.60 -11.27
N LYS A 137 13.70 7.37 -12.58
CA LYS A 137 13.09 6.16 -13.13
C LYS A 137 13.77 4.88 -12.67
N ALA A 138 15.09 4.88 -12.59
CA ALA A 138 15.85 3.73 -12.12
C ALA A 138 15.70 3.47 -10.62
N PHE A 139 15.63 4.52 -9.79
CA PHE A 139 15.24 4.38 -8.38
C PHE A 139 13.83 3.83 -8.24
N ASP A 140 12.86 4.38 -8.97
CA ASP A 140 11.48 3.89 -8.95
C ASP A 140 11.38 2.43 -9.41
N LYS A 141 12.13 2.04 -10.44
CA LYS A 141 12.15 0.67 -10.93
C LYS A 141 12.60 -0.30 -9.83
N ARG A 142 13.61 0.08 -9.03
CA ARG A 142 14.05 -0.71 -7.88
C ARG A 142 12.98 -0.75 -6.78
N ALA A 143 12.35 0.38 -6.47
CA ALA A 143 11.27 0.45 -5.50
C ALA A 143 10.09 -0.45 -5.90
N ILE A 144 9.63 -0.37 -7.16
CA ILE A 144 8.53 -1.17 -7.70
C ILE A 144 8.90 -2.66 -7.71
N ALA A 145 10.14 -3.02 -8.06
CA ALA A 145 10.62 -4.39 -7.98
C ALA A 145 10.59 -4.93 -6.54
N ALA A 146 11.02 -4.14 -5.57
CA ALA A 146 10.93 -4.50 -4.16
C ALA A 146 9.47 -4.63 -3.67
N MET A 147 8.58 -3.74 -4.08
CA MET A 147 7.15 -3.81 -3.74
C MET A 147 6.46 -5.04 -4.35
N ARG A 148 6.89 -5.48 -5.54
CA ARG A 148 6.38 -6.70 -6.19
C ARG A 148 6.62 -7.97 -5.38
N GLU A 149 7.64 -7.98 -4.54
CA GLU A 149 7.94 -9.11 -3.65
C GLU A 149 6.94 -9.26 -2.50
N LEU A 150 6.07 -8.26 -2.28
CA LEU A 150 5.05 -8.24 -1.22
C LEU A 150 5.64 -8.61 0.16
N ARG A 151 6.87 -8.14 0.40
CA ARG A 151 7.66 -8.31 1.63
C ARG A 151 8.31 -6.98 1.96
N PHE A 152 8.36 -6.64 3.25
CA PHE A 152 8.96 -5.39 3.69
C PHE A 152 10.48 -5.34 3.43
N ARG A 153 11.19 -6.46 3.69
CA ARG A 153 12.66 -6.51 3.65
C ARG A 153 13.27 -6.01 2.32
N PRO A 154 12.85 -6.48 1.13
CA PRO A 154 13.37 -5.94 -0.14
C PRO A 154 13.18 -4.43 -0.29
N PHE A 155 12.09 -3.87 0.25
CA PHE A 155 11.80 -2.45 0.17
C PHE A 155 12.68 -1.65 1.14
N ASP A 156 12.90 -2.17 2.34
CA ASP A 156 13.84 -1.61 3.31
C ASP A 156 15.28 -1.61 2.79
N GLU A 157 15.73 -2.72 2.19
CA GLU A 157 17.03 -2.83 1.52
C GLU A 157 17.17 -1.79 0.39
N PHE A 158 16.11 -1.59 -0.42
CA PHE A 158 16.09 -0.52 -1.42
C PHE A 158 16.30 0.87 -0.79
N LEU A 159 15.60 1.22 0.29
CA LEU A 159 15.74 2.50 0.97
C LEU A 159 17.14 2.68 1.57
N LEU A 160 17.67 1.62 2.19
CA LEU A 160 19.00 1.61 2.80
C LEU A 160 20.11 1.77 1.75
N ASP A 161 20.02 1.07 0.63
CA ASP A 161 21.04 1.09 -0.42
C ASP A 161 21.05 2.39 -1.20
N THR A 162 19.86 2.91 -1.54
CA THR A 162 19.74 4.07 -2.44
C THR A 162 19.67 5.39 -1.71
N LYS A 163 19.28 5.38 -0.43
CA LYS A 163 18.92 6.58 0.35
C LYS A 163 17.81 7.41 -0.29
N ALA A 164 17.03 6.83 -1.22
CA ALA A 164 15.93 7.51 -1.88
C ALA A 164 14.90 8.01 -0.88
N LYS A 165 14.39 9.23 -1.09
CA LYS A 165 13.39 9.83 -0.21
C LYS A 165 12.00 9.43 -0.66
N VAL A 166 11.45 8.43 0.02
CA VAL A 166 10.05 8.02 -0.11
C VAL A 166 9.32 8.46 1.15
N LEU A 167 8.65 9.62 1.12
CA LEU A 167 8.00 10.18 2.31
C LEU A 167 6.88 9.27 2.84
N ASP A 168 6.18 8.59 1.93
CA ASP A 168 5.09 7.68 2.26
C ASP A 168 5.57 6.23 2.54
N ASN A 169 6.86 6.04 2.84
CA ASN A 169 7.44 4.69 3.05
C ASN A 169 6.70 3.89 4.13
N GLN A 170 6.16 4.54 5.16
CA GLN A 170 5.43 3.86 6.23
C GLN A 170 4.07 3.33 5.78
N ILE A 171 3.41 4.01 4.84
CA ILE A 171 2.16 3.55 4.22
C ILE A 171 2.43 2.34 3.33
N ILE A 172 3.51 2.39 2.55
CA ILE A 172 3.96 1.25 1.74
C ILE A 172 4.35 0.09 2.64
N ALA A 173 5.10 0.34 3.72
CA ALA A 173 5.47 -0.68 4.69
C ALA A 173 4.24 -1.34 5.31
N LEU A 174 3.24 -0.55 5.72
CA LEU A 174 1.99 -1.08 6.28
C LEU A 174 1.26 -2.00 5.28
N LEU A 175 1.11 -1.58 4.03
CA LEU A 175 0.56 -2.43 2.96
C LEU A 175 1.32 -3.78 2.89
N LEU A 176 2.65 -3.73 2.84
CA LEU A 176 3.49 -4.93 2.74
C LEU A 176 3.34 -5.83 3.98
N PHE A 177 3.27 -5.25 5.18
CA PHE A 177 3.03 -6.00 6.42
C PHE A 177 1.65 -6.64 6.45
N MET A 178 0.61 -5.91 6.06
CA MET A 178 -0.77 -6.42 6.03
C MET A 178 -0.90 -7.63 5.11
N VAL A 179 -0.43 -7.50 3.86
CA VAL A 179 -0.46 -8.60 2.88
C VAL A 179 0.38 -9.77 3.38
N ARG A 180 1.61 -9.52 3.87
CA ARG A 180 2.49 -10.61 4.31
C ARG A 180 1.95 -11.36 5.52
N GLN A 181 1.34 -10.67 6.47
CA GLN A 181 0.71 -11.30 7.63
C GLN A 181 -0.46 -12.19 7.22
N LEU A 182 -1.31 -11.71 6.31
CA LEU A 182 -2.42 -12.50 5.77
C LEU A 182 -1.94 -13.82 5.17
N LEU A 183 -0.94 -13.75 4.29
CA LEU A 183 -0.38 -14.93 3.61
C LEU A 183 0.29 -15.89 4.60
N ASN A 184 1.06 -15.38 5.57
CA ASN A 184 1.74 -16.20 6.56
C ASN A 184 0.74 -16.92 7.48
N VAL A 185 -0.29 -16.24 7.96
CA VAL A 185 -1.32 -16.86 8.83
C VAL A 185 -2.06 -17.97 8.11
N ASN A 186 -2.47 -17.72 6.85
CA ASN A 186 -3.10 -18.74 6.02
C ASN A 186 -2.17 -19.95 5.82
N LEU A 187 -0.90 -19.72 5.46
CA LEU A 187 0.06 -20.81 5.26
C LEU A 187 0.35 -21.60 6.55
N HIS A 188 0.51 -20.93 7.69
CA HIS A 188 0.72 -21.60 8.97
C HIS A 188 -0.47 -22.47 9.37
N ALA A 189 -1.70 -22.01 9.13
CA ALA A 189 -2.90 -22.80 9.38
C ALA A 189 -2.90 -24.09 8.54
N LEU A 190 -2.51 -24.00 7.26
CA LEU A 190 -2.43 -25.15 6.35
C LEU A 190 -1.35 -26.15 6.78
N ILE A 191 -0.15 -25.68 7.15
CA ILE A 191 0.96 -26.55 7.58
C ILE A 191 0.64 -27.26 8.90
N SER A 192 -0.18 -26.65 9.76
CA SER A 192 -0.54 -27.21 11.07
C SER A 192 -1.71 -28.19 11.02
N MET A 193 -2.31 -28.43 9.84
CA MET A 193 -3.42 -29.35 9.65
C MET A 193 -2.94 -30.79 9.40
N ASP A 194 -3.79 -31.76 9.75
CA ASP A 194 -3.58 -33.17 9.41
C ASP A 194 -3.57 -33.36 7.88
N GLU A 195 -2.67 -34.20 7.35
CA GLU A 195 -2.49 -34.40 5.90
C GLU A 195 -3.80 -34.68 5.15
N GLU A 196 -4.69 -35.50 5.73
CA GLU A 196 -5.99 -35.83 5.14
C GLU A 196 -6.90 -34.61 4.94
N LYS A 197 -6.83 -33.63 5.85
CA LYS A 197 -7.64 -32.41 5.80
C LYS A 197 -7.10 -31.38 4.83
N VAL A 198 -5.80 -31.47 4.50
CA VAL A 198 -5.06 -30.51 3.66
C VAL A 198 -5.34 -30.69 2.18
N VAL A 199 -5.65 -31.91 1.73
CA VAL A 199 -5.78 -32.29 0.29
C VAL A 199 -6.71 -31.38 -0.52
N ASN A 200 -7.71 -30.77 0.11
CA ASN A 200 -8.71 -29.91 -0.52
C ASN A 200 -8.66 -28.44 -0.05
N GLN A 201 -7.62 -28.04 0.67
CA GLN A 201 -7.50 -26.67 1.16
C GLN A 201 -6.90 -25.74 0.11
N MET A 202 -7.31 -24.48 0.19
CA MET A 202 -6.80 -23.40 -0.65
C MET A 202 -5.79 -22.56 0.13
N ARG A 203 -4.68 -22.24 -0.54
CA ARG A 203 -3.70 -21.26 -0.06
C ARG A 203 -4.00 -19.90 -0.69
N LYS A 204 -4.01 -18.87 0.16
CA LYS A 204 -4.08 -17.48 -0.26
C LYS A 204 -2.77 -17.07 -0.94
N LEU A 205 -2.90 -16.34 -2.03
CA LEU A 205 -1.84 -15.70 -2.78
C LEU A 205 -2.11 -14.21 -2.88
N ALA A 206 -1.06 -13.46 -3.22
CA ALA A 206 -1.20 -12.07 -3.57
C ALA A 206 -0.30 -11.74 -4.77
N ARG A 207 -0.78 -10.88 -5.67
CA ARG A 207 -0.05 -10.48 -6.86
C ARG A 207 -0.06 -8.97 -7.01
N PHE A 208 1.13 -8.38 -7.12
CA PHE A 208 1.29 -6.97 -7.43
C PHE A 208 1.21 -6.72 -8.94
N LYS A 209 0.33 -5.82 -9.37
CA LYS A 209 0.22 -5.34 -10.75
C LYS A 209 0.43 -3.84 -10.80
N LEU A 210 1.38 -3.40 -11.62
CA LEU A 210 1.60 -1.99 -11.92
C LEU A 210 0.58 -1.56 -12.99
N MET A 211 -0.21 -0.53 -12.70
CA MET A 211 -1.23 -0.01 -13.61
C MET A 211 -0.73 1.22 -14.38
N GLY A 212 0.10 2.04 -13.73
CA GLY A 212 0.65 3.24 -14.35
C GLY A 212 1.72 3.90 -13.49
N GLN A 213 2.51 4.76 -14.12
CA GLN A 213 3.55 5.54 -13.49
C GLN A 213 3.63 6.92 -14.16
N ALA A 214 3.86 7.95 -13.36
CA ALA A 214 4.04 9.31 -13.84
C ALA A 214 5.04 10.06 -12.95
N TRP A 215 5.54 11.19 -13.45
CA TRP A 215 6.45 12.08 -12.74
C TRP A 215 5.88 13.49 -12.79
N SER A 216 5.98 14.23 -11.68
CA SER A 216 5.45 15.60 -11.61
C SER A 216 6.13 16.54 -12.59
N TYR A 217 7.40 16.27 -12.93
CA TYR A 217 8.18 17.09 -13.84
C TYR A 217 9.13 16.23 -14.71
N PRO A 218 8.72 15.85 -15.94
CA PRO A 218 9.53 15.00 -16.82
C PRO A 218 10.82 15.65 -17.33
N ASP A 219 10.85 16.97 -17.48
CA ASP A 219 12.02 17.70 -17.98
C ASP A 219 12.92 18.20 -16.83
N VAL A 220 12.88 17.51 -15.68
CA VAL A 220 13.60 17.87 -14.46
C VAL A 220 15.10 18.07 -14.69
N THR A 221 15.61 19.22 -14.24
CA THR A 221 17.03 19.56 -14.21
C THR A 221 17.57 19.54 -12.78
N SER A 222 18.86 19.82 -12.61
CA SER A 222 19.50 19.79 -11.28
C SER A 222 19.01 20.87 -10.32
N ALA A 223 18.39 21.93 -10.84
CA ALA A 223 17.81 23.01 -10.03
C ALA A 223 16.34 22.73 -9.63
N ASP A 224 15.73 21.69 -10.18
CA ASP A 224 14.31 21.39 -10.03
C ASP A 224 14.06 20.35 -8.92
N SER A 225 12.78 20.04 -8.72
CA SER A 225 12.35 18.90 -7.89
C SER A 225 11.29 18.10 -8.63
N CYS A 226 11.23 16.80 -8.35
CA CYS A 226 10.33 15.88 -9.04
C CYS A 226 9.82 14.81 -8.08
N ILE A 227 8.51 14.55 -8.12
CA ILE A 227 7.84 13.51 -7.35
C ILE A 227 7.37 12.42 -8.32
N SER A 228 7.59 11.17 -7.91
CA SER A 228 7.20 9.99 -8.67
C SER A 228 5.88 9.42 -8.16
N TYR A 229 4.94 9.20 -9.07
CA TYR A 229 3.61 8.65 -8.78
C TYR A 229 3.45 7.28 -9.42
N VAL A 230 2.88 6.34 -8.67
CA VAL A 230 2.56 4.99 -9.13
C VAL A 230 1.12 4.67 -8.81
N SER A 231 0.45 4.04 -9.78
CA SER A 231 -0.82 3.35 -9.58
C SER A 231 -0.58 1.86 -9.70
N ALA A 232 -0.98 1.10 -8.68
CA ALA A 232 -0.80 -0.34 -8.63
C ALA A 232 -1.95 -1.00 -7.86
N VAL A 233 -2.15 -2.28 -8.12
CA VAL A 233 -3.15 -3.12 -7.46
C VAL A 233 -2.43 -4.34 -6.87
N VAL A 234 -2.77 -4.68 -5.63
CA VAL A 234 -2.45 -5.99 -5.06
C VAL A 234 -3.72 -6.81 -5.08
N GLU A 235 -3.75 -7.81 -5.96
CA GLU A 235 -4.86 -8.75 -6.07
C GLU A 235 -4.62 -9.91 -5.11
N LEU A 236 -5.60 -10.21 -4.28
CA LEU A 236 -5.63 -11.42 -3.46
C LEU A 236 -6.32 -12.53 -4.27
N ASP A 237 -5.72 -13.71 -4.26
CA ASP A 237 -6.19 -14.87 -5.03
C ASP A 237 -6.04 -16.13 -4.17
N GLU A 238 -6.55 -17.26 -4.65
CA GLU A 238 -6.46 -18.55 -3.96
C GLU A 238 -6.09 -19.66 -4.95
N GLU A 239 -5.21 -20.56 -4.54
CA GLU A 239 -4.87 -21.76 -5.31
C GLU A 239 -4.91 -23.00 -4.43
N ARG A 240 -5.01 -24.19 -5.05
CA ARG A 240 -4.97 -25.44 -4.30
C ARG A 240 -3.61 -25.56 -3.60
N TYR A 241 -3.63 -25.79 -2.29
CA TYR A 241 -2.41 -26.02 -1.55
C TYR A 241 -1.85 -27.42 -1.83
N ILE A 242 -0.57 -27.47 -2.18
CA ILE A 242 0.19 -28.70 -2.36
C ILE A 242 1.28 -28.68 -1.29
N PRO A 243 1.28 -29.61 -0.32
CA PRO A 243 2.34 -29.73 0.67
C PRO A 243 3.70 -29.86 -0.03
N GLU A 244 4.67 -29.06 0.39
CA GLU A 244 6.04 -29.25 -0.08
C GLU A 244 6.57 -30.57 0.47
N GLU A 245 7.15 -31.40 -0.41
CA GLU A 245 7.87 -32.58 0.06
C GLU A 245 9.02 -32.13 0.97
N PRO A 246 9.24 -32.80 2.12
CA PRO A 246 10.31 -32.41 3.02
C PRO A 246 11.63 -32.46 2.26
N SER A 247 12.33 -31.32 2.20
CA SER A 247 13.65 -31.25 1.57
C SER A 247 14.57 -32.28 2.22
N GLU A 248 15.28 -33.08 1.43
CA GLU A 248 16.25 -34.03 1.95
C GLU A 248 17.18 -33.32 2.94
N PRO A 249 17.45 -33.92 4.12
CA PRO A 249 18.30 -33.29 5.11
C PRO A 249 19.66 -33.01 4.48
N ASN A 250 20.04 -31.72 4.43
CA ASN A 250 21.33 -31.31 3.89
C ASN A 250 22.44 -32.14 4.57
N PRO A 251 23.22 -32.93 3.83
CA PRO A 251 24.24 -33.80 4.42
C PRO A 251 25.29 -33.02 5.23
N LEU A 252 25.40 -31.70 5.04
CA LEU A 252 26.26 -30.81 5.84
C LEU A 252 25.71 -30.51 7.24
N ASN A 253 24.42 -30.69 7.51
CA ASN A 253 23.85 -30.53 8.85
C ASN A 253 24.16 -31.70 9.80
N LYS A 254 24.83 -32.76 9.32
CA LYS A 254 25.31 -33.88 10.15
C LYS A 254 26.76 -33.70 10.65
N LEU A 255 27.39 -32.57 10.34
CA LEU A 255 28.79 -32.27 10.69
C LEU A 255 28.94 -31.27 11.85
N CYS A 256 27.87 -30.99 12.60
CA CYS A 256 27.90 -30.20 13.84
C CYS A 256 27.47 -31.05 15.03
#